data_AF-K2RU45-F1
#
_entry.id   AF-K2RU45-F1
#
_cell.length_a   1.000
_cell.length_b   1.000
_cell.length_c   1.000
_cell.angle_alpha   90.00
_cell.angle_beta   90.00
_cell.angle_gamma   90.00
#
_symmetry.space_group_name_H-M   'P 1'
#
loop_
_entity.id
_entity.type
_entity.pdbx_description
1 polymer ?
#
loop_
_entity_poly.entity_id
_entity_poly.type
_entity_poly.pdbx_seq_one_letter_code
_entity_poly.pdbx_strand_id
1 'polypeptide(L)'
;MGGKPHKKLLELHQQYGDVVRIGPNELAFAHADAWREICGHLKQGQPENGKDPKYLDEESNKSVIAASRERHGPLRRMLSHAFSARAMAEQQPLINRYIDLLMQRLRERGENGMKALDMVEWYNWTTFDIIGDLAFGESFGCLENSKSHPWVDILFDSMKYYPIMQALHDFPMFKVLKPILLALFMPRDLLRKRQTSVEFSRETLHKRINLGTERPDFVEAMLKKRDGYVSLWLFYATICLLTVS
;
A
#
# COMPACT_ATOMS: atom_id res chain seq x y z
N MET A 1 -19.82 10.36 -6.02
CA MET A 1 -20.21 8.98 -6.44
C MET A 1 -20.43 8.14 -5.18
N GLY A 2 -21.56 7.43 -5.04
CA GLY A 2 -21.99 6.77 -3.78
C GLY A 2 -21.29 5.43 -3.47
N GLY A 3 -19.98 5.43 -3.23
CA GLY A 3 -19.23 4.25 -2.77
C GLY A 3 -18.97 3.15 -3.82
N LYS A 4 -19.49 3.30 -5.05
CA LYS A 4 -19.23 2.39 -6.19
C LYS A 4 -18.75 3.18 -7.42
N PRO A 5 -17.63 3.92 -7.34
CA PRO A 5 -17.20 4.82 -8.42
C PRO A 5 -16.92 4.08 -9.73
N HIS A 6 -16.32 2.89 -9.68
CA HIS A 6 -16.04 2.07 -10.87
C HIS A 6 -17.31 1.72 -11.68
N LYS A 7 -18.42 1.38 -11.01
CA LYS A 7 -19.70 1.09 -11.70
C LYS A 7 -20.28 2.36 -12.32
N LYS A 8 -20.21 3.48 -11.59
CA LYS A 8 -20.74 4.74 -12.11
C LYS A 8 -19.93 5.25 -13.30
N LEU A 9 -18.61 5.11 -13.26
CA LEU A 9 -17.74 5.42 -14.39
C LEU A 9 -18.08 4.58 -15.62
N LEU A 10 -18.31 3.27 -15.44
CA LEU A 10 -18.75 2.40 -16.53
C LEU A 10 -20.07 2.87 -17.15
N GLU A 11 -21.08 3.15 -16.33
CA GLU A 11 -22.37 3.68 -16.81
C GLU A 11 -22.19 4.99 -17.59
N LEU A 12 -21.34 5.89 -17.10
CA LEU A 12 -21.08 7.17 -17.76
C LEU A 12 -20.39 6.97 -19.12
N HIS A 13 -19.41 6.07 -19.21
CA HIS A 13 -18.76 5.75 -20.49
C HIS A 13 -19.73 5.09 -21.47
N GLN A 14 -20.62 4.22 -20.99
CA GLN A 14 -21.68 3.63 -21.82
C GLN A 14 -22.65 4.69 -22.37
N GLN A 15 -22.92 5.75 -21.61
CA GLN A 15 -23.84 6.81 -21.99
C GLN A 15 -23.20 7.90 -22.88
N TYR A 16 -21.98 8.32 -22.54
CA TYR A 16 -21.35 9.52 -23.11
C TYR A 16 -20.14 9.22 -23.99
N GLY A 17 -19.71 7.95 -24.06
CA GLY A 17 -18.59 7.49 -24.89
C GLY A 17 -17.24 7.47 -24.15
N ASP A 18 -16.16 7.45 -24.93
CA ASP A 18 -14.83 7.08 -24.43
C ASP A 18 -14.15 8.14 -23.55
N VAL A 19 -14.61 9.39 -23.59
CA VAL A 19 -14.04 10.50 -22.81
C VAL A 19 -15.15 11.22 -22.06
N VAL A 20 -15.12 11.15 -20.74
CA VAL A 20 -16.14 11.75 -19.86
C VAL A 20 -15.49 12.70 -18.86
N ARG A 21 -16.02 13.93 -18.75
CA ARG A 21 -15.64 14.84 -17.68
C ARG A 21 -16.36 14.48 -16.38
N ILE A 22 -15.61 14.12 -15.35
CA ILE A 22 -16.14 13.66 -14.04
C ILE A 22 -15.95 14.69 -12.92
N GLY A 23 -15.14 15.73 -13.18
CA GLY A 23 -14.93 16.86 -12.28
C GLY A 23 -14.44 18.09 -13.05
N PRO A 24 -14.27 19.26 -12.40
CA PRO A 24 -13.83 20.49 -13.07
C PRO A 24 -12.54 20.29 -13.88
N ASN A 25 -11.56 19.60 -13.27
CA ASN A 25 -10.25 19.32 -13.86
C ASN A 25 -9.97 17.81 -14.01
N GLU A 26 -11.01 16.97 -14.03
CA GLU A 26 -10.88 15.51 -14.08
C GLU A 26 -11.61 14.94 -15.30
N LEU A 27 -10.88 14.22 -16.14
CA LEU A 27 -11.39 13.47 -17.30
C LEU A 27 -11.16 11.97 -17.06
N ALA A 28 -12.18 11.16 -17.33
CA ALA A 28 -12.10 9.71 -17.38
C ALA A 28 -11.98 9.27 -18.86
N PHE A 29 -11.08 8.33 -19.12
CA PHE A 29 -10.81 7.82 -20.46
C PHE A 29 -11.03 6.30 -20.50
N ALA A 30 -11.76 5.83 -21.51
CA ALA A 30 -11.99 4.41 -21.82
C ALA A 30 -11.53 4.01 -23.23
N HIS A 31 -10.83 4.91 -23.95
CA HIS A 31 -10.30 4.66 -25.29
C HIS A 31 -9.03 3.77 -25.25
N ALA A 32 -8.87 2.87 -26.22
CA ALA A 32 -7.74 1.93 -26.26
C ALA A 32 -6.36 2.62 -26.31
N ASP A 33 -6.25 3.75 -27.01
CA ASP A 33 -5.00 4.51 -27.10
C ASP A 33 -4.65 5.28 -25.83
N ALA A 34 -5.63 5.55 -24.95
CA ALA A 34 -5.44 6.39 -23.77
C ALA A 34 -4.38 5.82 -22.82
N TRP A 35 -4.33 4.49 -22.66
CA TRP A 35 -3.31 3.85 -21.82
C TRP A 35 -1.89 4.16 -22.32
N ARG A 36 -1.65 4.06 -23.64
CA ARG A 36 -0.33 4.35 -24.23
C ARG A 36 0.02 5.81 -24.10
N GLU A 37 -0.93 6.72 -24.30
CA GLU A 37 -0.68 8.16 -24.24
C GLU A 37 -0.47 8.67 -22.80
N ILE A 38 -1.20 8.11 -21.83
CA ILE A 38 -1.17 8.55 -20.43
C ILE A 38 -0.10 7.80 -19.63
N CYS A 39 -0.02 6.49 -19.79
CA CYS A 39 0.81 5.59 -18.97
C CYS A 39 1.99 4.96 -19.74
N GLY A 40 2.12 5.23 -21.05
CA GLY A 40 3.20 4.69 -21.87
C GLY A 40 4.56 5.35 -21.62
N HIS A 41 5.57 4.86 -22.33
CA HIS A 41 6.90 5.46 -22.26
C HIS A 41 6.89 6.89 -22.80
N LEU A 42 7.51 7.80 -22.04
CA LEU A 42 7.64 9.19 -22.43
C LEU A 42 8.51 9.32 -23.68
N LYS A 43 8.03 10.11 -24.64
CA LYS A 43 8.86 10.53 -25.78
C LYS A 43 9.93 11.51 -25.29
N GLN A 44 11.03 11.62 -26.02
CA GLN A 44 12.10 12.55 -25.67
C GLN A 44 11.56 13.99 -25.58
N GLY A 45 11.82 14.66 -24.46
CA GLY A 45 11.33 16.02 -24.18
C GLY A 45 9.88 16.11 -23.69
N GLN A 46 9.14 15.00 -23.61
CA GLN A 46 7.78 14.99 -23.07
C GLN A 46 7.80 15.06 -21.53
N PRO A 47 7.04 15.99 -20.91
CA PRO A 47 6.87 15.98 -19.46
C PRO A 47 6.09 14.73 -19.02
N GLU A 48 6.38 14.24 -17.82
CA GLU A 48 5.63 13.12 -17.23
C GLU A 48 4.23 13.60 -16.79
N ASN A 49 3.23 12.72 -16.89
CA ASN A 49 1.97 12.92 -16.20
C ASN A 49 2.21 12.75 -14.70
N GLY A 50 2.36 13.88 -14.01
CA GLY A 50 2.59 13.91 -12.58
C GLY A 50 1.45 13.27 -11.79
N LYS A 51 1.77 12.79 -10.60
CA LYS A 51 0.77 12.33 -9.63
C LYS A 51 -0.02 13.54 -9.13
N ASP A 52 -1.34 13.43 -9.11
CA ASP A 52 -2.18 14.47 -8.53
C ASP A 52 -2.02 14.46 -7.00
N PRO A 53 -1.55 15.57 -6.38
CA PRO A 53 -1.35 15.67 -4.94
C PRO A 53 -2.61 15.43 -4.10
N LYS A 54 -3.80 15.56 -4.70
CA LYS A 54 -5.06 15.15 -4.06
C LYS A 54 -5.06 13.67 -3.67
N TYR A 55 -4.44 12.84 -4.49
CA TYR A 55 -4.36 11.40 -4.28
C TYR A 55 -2.99 11.01 -3.71
N LEU A 56 -1.90 11.44 -4.32
CA LEU A 56 -0.55 11.03 -3.93
C LEU A 56 0.33 12.27 -3.74
N ASP A 57 0.47 12.67 -2.48
CA ASP A 57 1.32 13.78 -2.08
C ASP A 57 2.66 13.27 -1.50
N GLU A 58 3.75 13.74 -2.08
CA GLU A 58 5.10 13.38 -1.67
C GLU A 58 5.51 14.04 -0.34
N GLU A 59 4.89 15.13 0.09
CA GLU A 59 5.18 15.76 1.39
C GLU A 59 4.77 14.84 2.54
N SER A 60 3.56 14.30 2.46
CA SER A 60 2.98 13.43 3.48
C SER A 60 3.31 11.95 3.32
N ASN A 61 3.71 11.51 2.13
CA ASN A 61 4.05 10.12 1.81
C ASN A 61 5.35 10.04 1.00
N LYS A 62 6.38 9.42 1.57
CA LYS A 62 7.74 9.44 1.00
C LYS A 62 8.14 8.10 0.39
N SER A 63 7.17 7.22 0.18
CA SER A 63 7.33 5.91 -0.43
C SER A 63 7.55 5.99 -1.94
N VAL A 64 7.93 4.84 -2.53
CA VAL A 64 7.99 4.67 -3.98
C VAL A 64 6.66 5.03 -4.67
N ILE A 65 5.51 4.81 -4.03
CA ILE A 65 4.18 5.04 -4.62
C ILE A 65 3.89 6.53 -4.77
N ALA A 66 4.31 7.36 -3.83
CA ALA A 66 4.10 8.81 -3.88
C ALA A 66 5.33 9.59 -4.40
N ALA A 67 6.48 8.93 -4.55
CA ALA A 67 7.71 9.56 -5.00
C ALA A 67 7.57 10.27 -6.35
N SER A 68 8.16 11.46 -6.45
CA SER A 68 8.39 12.15 -7.73
C SER A 68 9.25 11.34 -8.68
N ARG A 69 9.27 11.72 -9.96
CA ARG A 69 10.08 11.11 -11.01
C ARG A 69 11.54 10.87 -10.60
N GLU A 70 12.15 11.91 -10.03
CA GLU A 70 13.57 11.93 -9.64
C GLU A 70 13.86 10.90 -8.53
N ARG A 71 12.94 10.73 -7.59
CA ARG A 71 13.09 9.81 -6.46
C ARG A 71 12.59 8.41 -6.76
N HIS A 72 11.60 8.27 -7.64
CA HIS A 72 10.98 6.99 -7.98
C HIS A 72 11.98 6.02 -8.61
N GLY A 73 12.81 6.48 -9.56
CA GLY A 73 13.80 5.64 -10.24
C GLY A 73 14.79 4.95 -9.28
N PRO A 74 15.50 5.70 -8.42
CA PRO A 74 16.37 5.13 -7.39
C PRO A 74 15.65 4.18 -6.43
N LEU A 75 14.46 4.56 -5.92
CA LEU A 75 13.69 3.73 -4.99
C LEU A 75 13.23 2.42 -5.63
N ARG A 76 12.66 2.49 -6.84
CA ARG A 76 12.25 1.32 -7.61
C ARG A 76 13.43 0.39 -7.88
N ARG A 77 14.59 0.94 -8.26
CA ARG A 77 15.80 0.14 -8.54
C ARG A 77 16.26 -0.62 -7.31
N MET A 78 16.23 0.01 -6.14
CA MET A 78 16.56 -0.65 -4.86
C MET A 78 15.59 -1.80 -4.57
N LEU A 79 14.28 -1.56 -4.66
CA LEU A 79 13.26 -2.57 -4.37
C LEU A 79 13.28 -3.73 -5.37
N SER A 80 13.55 -3.46 -6.65
CA SER A 80 13.45 -4.46 -7.71
C SER A 80 14.28 -5.72 -7.50
N HIS A 81 15.36 -5.66 -6.71
CA HIS A 81 16.17 -6.83 -6.38
C HIS A 81 15.42 -7.84 -5.52
N ALA A 82 14.63 -7.35 -4.57
CA ALA A 82 13.78 -8.17 -3.71
C ALA A 82 12.66 -8.89 -4.49
N PHE A 83 12.34 -8.41 -5.69
CA PHE A 83 11.34 -8.97 -6.61
C PHE A 83 11.96 -9.63 -7.85
N SER A 84 13.28 -9.89 -7.85
CA SER A 84 13.93 -10.63 -8.93
C SER A 84 13.48 -12.10 -8.94
N ALA A 85 13.56 -12.76 -10.10
CA ALA A 85 13.19 -14.19 -10.20
C ALA A 85 13.97 -15.08 -9.22
N ARG A 86 15.26 -14.77 -9.01
CA ARG A 86 16.08 -15.45 -8.01
C ARG A 86 15.58 -15.20 -6.58
N ALA A 87 15.33 -13.94 -6.21
CA ALA A 87 14.83 -13.60 -4.87
C ALA A 87 13.47 -14.24 -4.60
N MET A 88 12.56 -14.26 -5.58
CA MET A 88 11.27 -14.92 -5.45
C MET A 88 11.41 -16.44 -5.25
N ALA A 89 12.36 -17.09 -5.94
CA ALA A 89 12.64 -18.52 -5.72
C ALA A 89 13.19 -18.77 -4.31
N GLU A 90 14.05 -17.89 -3.79
CA GLU A 90 14.59 -17.97 -2.43
C GLU A 90 13.52 -17.68 -1.36
N GLN A 91 12.51 -16.86 -1.67
CA GLN A 91 11.37 -16.53 -0.80
C GLN A 91 10.28 -17.61 -0.80
N GLN A 92 10.19 -18.43 -1.85
CA GLN A 92 9.12 -19.42 -2.03
C GLN A 92 8.93 -20.37 -0.82
N PRO A 93 9.98 -20.93 -0.20
CA PRO A 93 9.80 -21.80 0.96
C PRO A 93 9.11 -21.10 2.14
N LEU A 94 9.40 -19.81 2.36
CA LEU A 94 8.77 -18.99 3.39
C LEU A 94 7.27 -18.83 3.11
N ILE A 95 6.92 -18.48 1.86
CA ILE A 95 5.53 -18.31 1.43
C ILE A 95 4.75 -19.62 1.59
N ASN A 96 5.34 -20.75 1.18
CA ASN A 96 4.69 -22.07 1.28
C ASN A 96 4.29 -22.39 2.73
N ARG A 97 5.11 -22.05 3.74
CA ARG A 97 4.75 -22.26 5.15
C ARG A 97 3.46 -21.54 5.55
N TYR A 98 3.23 -20.33 5.03
CA TYR A 98 1.99 -19.58 5.29
C TYR A 98 0.79 -20.15 4.55
N ILE A 99 0.99 -20.65 3.33
CA ILE A 99 -0.06 -21.35 2.59
C ILE A 99 -0.46 -22.64 3.31
N ASP A 100 0.51 -23.43 3.78
CA ASP A 100 0.25 -24.64 4.56
C ASP A 100 -0.51 -24.31 5.85
N LEU A 101 -0.10 -23.24 6.55
CA LEU A 101 -0.79 -22.75 7.75
C LEU A 101 -2.22 -22.27 7.46
N LEU A 102 -2.43 -21.55 6.35
CA LEU A 102 -3.77 -21.16 5.91
C LEU A 102 -4.64 -22.39 5.69
N MET A 103 -4.14 -23.39 4.95
CA MET A 103 -4.89 -24.61 4.66
C MET A 103 -5.21 -25.40 5.93
N GLN A 104 -4.27 -25.47 6.88
CA GLN A 104 -4.49 -26.07 8.18
C GLN A 104 -5.63 -25.34 8.93
N ARG A 105 -5.53 -24.00 9.06
CA ARG A 105 -6.49 -23.19 9.81
C ARG A 105 -7.88 -23.17 9.18
N LEU A 106 -7.98 -23.17 7.86
CA LEU A 106 -9.27 -23.29 7.16
C LEU A 106 -9.96 -24.62 7.46
N ARG A 107 -9.22 -25.74 7.51
CA ARG A 107 -9.78 -27.05 7.87
C ARG A 107 -10.28 -27.08 9.32
N GLU A 108 -9.47 -26.54 10.24
CA GLU A 108 -9.79 -26.47 11.67
C GLU A 108 -11.01 -25.58 11.94
N ARG A 109 -11.02 -24.35 11.39
CA ARG A 109 -12.06 -23.36 11.67
C ARG A 109 -13.32 -23.54 10.84
N GLY A 110 -13.20 -24.13 9.65
CA GLY A 110 -14.32 -24.44 8.77
C GLY A 110 -15.04 -25.72 9.15
N GLU A 111 -14.59 -26.42 10.19
CA GLU A 111 -15.15 -27.69 10.66
C GLU A 111 -15.33 -28.68 9.50
N ASN A 112 -14.28 -28.84 8.68
CA ASN A 112 -14.30 -29.67 7.45
C ASN A 112 -15.41 -29.32 6.45
N GLY A 113 -15.79 -28.04 6.36
CA GLY A 113 -16.80 -27.54 5.42
C GLY A 113 -18.20 -27.40 6.01
N MET A 114 -18.38 -27.71 7.30
CA MET A 114 -19.66 -27.50 7.99
C MET A 114 -19.90 -26.04 8.37
N LYS A 115 -18.84 -25.23 8.47
CA LYS A 115 -18.91 -23.83 8.86
C LYS A 115 -18.39 -22.92 7.75
N ALA A 116 -19.23 -21.96 7.36
CA ALA A 116 -18.85 -20.90 6.43
C ALA A 116 -17.78 -19.99 7.07
N LEU A 117 -16.78 -19.60 6.28
CA LEU A 117 -15.69 -18.72 6.67
C LEU A 117 -15.65 -17.50 5.76
N ASP A 118 -15.30 -16.34 6.32
CA ASP A 118 -15.04 -15.13 5.53
C ASP A 118 -13.65 -15.21 4.90
N MET A 119 -13.59 -15.57 3.62
CA MET A 119 -12.32 -15.70 2.90
C MET A 119 -11.57 -14.38 2.75
N VAL A 120 -12.24 -13.22 2.81
CA VAL A 120 -11.56 -11.92 2.78
C VAL A 120 -10.68 -11.77 4.01
N GLU A 121 -11.19 -12.15 5.18
CA GLU A 121 -10.44 -12.12 6.43
C GLU A 121 -9.23 -13.07 6.40
N TRP A 122 -9.44 -14.31 5.96
CA TRP A 122 -8.37 -15.31 5.85
C TRP A 122 -7.27 -14.91 4.88
N TYR A 123 -7.64 -14.35 3.72
CA TYR A 123 -6.64 -13.85 2.78
C TYR A 123 -5.90 -12.64 3.33
N ASN A 124 -6.59 -11.71 4.00
CA ASN A 124 -5.93 -10.58 4.65
C ASN A 124 -4.90 -11.06 5.68
N TRP A 125 -5.27 -11.98 6.59
CA TRP A 125 -4.34 -12.53 7.57
C TRP A 125 -3.13 -13.20 6.92
N THR A 126 -3.35 -13.96 5.85
CA THR A 126 -2.27 -14.61 5.10
C THR A 126 -1.34 -13.60 4.47
N THR A 127 -1.87 -12.60 3.77
CA THR A 127 -1.07 -11.58 3.10
C THR A 127 -0.29 -10.73 4.10
N PHE A 128 -0.91 -10.37 5.24
CA PHE A 128 -0.24 -9.61 6.29
C PHE A 128 0.89 -10.40 6.94
N ASP A 129 0.69 -11.68 7.24
CA ASP A 129 1.74 -12.51 7.82
C ASP A 129 2.91 -12.73 6.84
N ILE A 130 2.62 -12.99 5.55
CA ILE A 130 3.65 -13.14 4.51
C ILE A 130 4.44 -11.83 4.35
N ILE A 131 3.76 -10.70 4.17
CA ILE A 131 4.45 -9.42 3.96
C ILE A 131 5.17 -8.96 5.22
N GLY A 132 4.62 -9.27 6.41
CA GLY A 132 5.30 -9.04 7.67
C GLY A 132 6.63 -9.78 7.70
N ASP A 133 6.60 -11.08 7.42
CA ASP A 133 7.80 -11.89 7.47
C ASP A 133 8.83 -11.52 6.40
N LEU A 134 8.39 -11.10 5.21
CA LEU A 134 9.26 -10.65 4.12
C LEU A 134 9.79 -9.22 4.29
N ALA A 135 9.04 -8.31 4.92
CA ALA A 135 9.41 -6.91 5.00
C ALA A 135 10.03 -6.54 6.36
N PHE A 136 9.63 -7.24 7.41
CA PHE A 136 10.02 -6.98 8.79
C PHE A 136 10.84 -8.13 9.40
N GLY A 137 10.87 -9.29 8.75
CA GLY A 137 11.57 -10.47 9.26
C GLY A 137 10.84 -11.17 10.41
N GLU A 138 9.62 -10.74 10.74
CA GLU A 138 8.72 -11.39 11.71
C GLU A 138 7.27 -11.35 11.21
N SER A 139 6.52 -12.42 11.50
CA SER A 139 5.08 -12.53 11.24
C SER A 139 4.28 -11.64 12.20
N PHE A 140 3.09 -11.19 11.79
CA PHE A 140 2.13 -10.59 12.72
C PHE A 140 1.34 -11.64 13.52
N GLY A 141 1.44 -12.91 13.13
CA GLY A 141 0.76 -14.03 13.79
C GLY A 141 -0.75 -14.04 13.56
N CYS A 142 -1.24 -13.42 12.48
CA CYS A 142 -2.67 -13.31 12.22
C CYS A 142 -3.31 -14.70 11.96
N LEU A 143 -2.67 -15.53 11.13
CA LEU A 143 -3.13 -16.88 10.83
C LEU A 143 -3.03 -17.81 12.04
N GLU A 144 -1.91 -17.73 12.76
CA GLU A 144 -1.70 -18.54 13.94
C GLU A 144 -2.78 -18.29 15.00
N ASN A 145 -3.10 -17.02 15.25
CA ASN A 145 -4.11 -16.66 16.24
C ASN A 145 -5.54 -16.67 15.69
N SER A 146 -5.72 -16.82 14.36
CA SER A 146 -7.00 -16.62 13.67
C SER A 146 -7.66 -15.29 14.07
N LYS A 147 -6.84 -14.22 14.11
CA LYS A 147 -7.24 -12.90 14.57
C LYS A 147 -6.32 -11.85 13.97
N SER A 148 -6.85 -10.67 13.64
CA SER A 148 -6.02 -9.54 13.22
C SER A 148 -5.05 -9.08 14.31
N HIS A 149 -3.86 -8.66 13.88
CA HIS A 149 -2.91 -7.97 14.74
C HIS A 149 -3.32 -6.49 14.90
N PRO A 150 -3.17 -5.86 16.09
CA PRO A 150 -3.61 -4.48 16.31
C PRO A 150 -3.06 -3.46 15.32
N TRP A 151 -1.84 -3.67 14.83
CA TRP A 151 -1.23 -2.83 13.79
C TRP A 151 -1.98 -2.91 12.45
N VAL A 152 -2.47 -4.11 12.08
CA VAL A 152 -3.28 -4.32 10.86
C VAL A 152 -4.64 -3.62 11.00
N ASP A 153 -5.26 -3.66 12.18
CA ASP A 153 -6.53 -2.97 12.43
C ASP A 153 -6.38 -1.46 12.29
N ILE A 154 -5.30 -0.89 12.82
CA ILE A 154 -5.00 0.54 12.68
C ILE A 154 -4.87 0.92 11.19
N LEU A 155 -4.24 0.06 10.41
CA LEU A 155 -4.01 0.27 8.99
C LEU A 155 -5.34 0.32 8.23
N PHE A 156 -6.24 -0.66 8.43
CA PHE A 156 -7.58 -0.64 7.85
C PHE A 156 -8.43 0.54 8.31
N ASP A 157 -8.34 0.92 9.59
CA ASP A 157 -9.03 2.10 10.10
C ASP A 157 -8.57 3.38 9.40
N SER A 158 -7.27 3.51 9.12
CA SER A 158 -6.72 4.69 8.45
C SER A 158 -7.22 4.82 7.01
N MET A 159 -7.39 3.71 6.29
CA MET A 159 -7.88 3.69 4.91
C MET A 159 -9.28 4.31 4.77
N LYS A 160 -10.15 4.11 5.77
CA LYS A 160 -11.53 4.64 5.75
C LYS A 160 -11.59 6.17 5.66
N TYR A 161 -10.55 6.86 6.13
CA TYR A 161 -10.51 8.32 6.13
C TYR A 161 -9.92 8.93 4.86
N TYR A 162 -9.30 8.13 4.01
CA TYR A 162 -8.66 8.61 2.79
C TYR A 162 -9.68 9.22 1.79
N PRO A 163 -10.85 8.62 1.51
CA PRO A 163 -11.88 9.25 0.69
C PRO A 163 -12.44 10.56 1.29
N ILE A 164 -12.52 10.64 2.62
CA ILE A 164 -12.97 11.85 3.32
C ILE A 164 -11.96 12.97 3.08
N MET A 165 -10.67 12.68 3.24
CA MET A 165 -9.59 13.64 2.97
C MET A 165 -9.59 14.14 1.52
N GLN A 166 -9.83 13.24 0.55
CA GLN A 166 -9.94 13.64 -0.86
C GLN A 166 -11.15 14.54 -1.11
N ALA A 167 -12.32 14.21 -0.55
CA ALA A 167 -13.52 15.02 -0.69
C ALA A 167 -13.35 16.40 -0.04
N LEU A 168 -12.64 16.48 1.09
CA LEU A 168 -12.30 17.75 1.72
C LEU A 168 -11.36 18.60 0.85
N HIS A 169 -10.42 17.98 0.14
CA HIS A 169 -9.51 18.70 -0.77
C HIS A 169 -10.24 19.37 -1.94
N ASP A 170 -11.35 18.78 -2.41
CA ASP A 170 -12.20 19.36 -3.46
C ASP A 170 -13.01 20.58 -2.99
N PHE A 171 -13.04 20.85 -1.67
CA PHE A 171 -13.75 22.00 -1.14
C PHE A 171 -12.99 23.31 -1.43
N PRO A 172 -13.60 24.32 -2.09
CA PRO A 172 -12.89 25.53 -2.54
C PRO A 172 -12.15 26.30 -1.44
N MET A 173 -12.63 26.22 -0.18
CA MET A 173 -12.00 26.89 0.97
C MET A 173 -11.15 25.95 1.83
N PHE A 174 -10.81 24.75 1.36
CA PHE A 174 -10.03 23.77 2.13
C PHE A 174 -8.73 24.37 2.67
N LYS A 175 -7.99 25.15 1.87
CA LYS A 175 -6.72 25.77 2.31
C LYS A 175 -6.88 26.67 3.54
N VAL A 176 -8.03 27.34 3.69
CA VAL A 176 -8.31 28.27 4.80
C VAL A 176 -8.94 27.52 5.98
N LEU A 177 -9.85 26.58 5.71
CA LEU A 177 -10.62 25.87 6.73
C LEU A 177 -10.02 24.52 7.15
N LYS A 178 -8.86 24.14 6.59
CA LYS A 178 -8.16 22.88 6.86
C LYS A 178 -8.13 22.50 8.35
N PRO A 179 -7.68 23.35 9.30
CA PRO A 179 -7.61 22.95 10.70
C PRO A 179 -8.99 22.64 11.30
N ILE A 180 -10.03 23.37 10.89
CA ILE A 180 -11.41 23.18 11.36
C ILE A 180 -12.01 21.91 10.76
N LEU A 181 -11.86 21.71 9.44
CA LEU A 181 -12.36 20.53 8.74
C LEU A 181 -11.68 19.25 9.24
N LEU A 182 -10.37 19.28 9.47
CA LEU A 182 -9.66 18.15 10.07
C LEU A 182 -10.14 17.87 11.49
N ALA A 183 -10.36 18.90 12.31
CA ALA A 183 -10.86 18.72 13.67
C ALA A 183 -12.30 18.16 13.73
N LEU A 184 -13.13 18.43 12.71
CA LEU A 184 -14.52 17.96 12.63
C LEU A 184 -14.65 16.55 12.05
N PHE A 185 -13.92 16.24 10.97
CA PHE A 185 -14.09 15.00 10.21
C PHE A 185 -13.05 13.92 10.51
N MET A 186 -11.94 14.26 11.17
CA MET A 186 -10.88 13.30 11.52
C MET A 186 -10.92 13.02 13.02
N PRO A 187 -10.90 11.75 13.46
CA PRO A 187 -10.83 11.46 14.88
C PRO A 187 -9.48 11.89 15.43
N ARG A 188 -9.50 12.49 16.62
CA ARG A 188 -8.28 12.99 17.31
C ARG A 188 -7.24 11.88 17.51
N ASP A 189 -7.70 10.65 17.64
CA ASP A 189 -6.85 9.47 17.84
C ASP A 189 -6.14 8.98 16.56
N LEU A 190 -6.50 9.47 15.37
CA LEU A 190 -5.86 9.01 14.13
C LEU A 190 -4.38 9.38 14.08
N LEU A 191 -4.01 10.57 14.58
CA LEU A 191 -2.61 11.00 14.63
C LEU A 191 -1.80 10.09 15.56
N ARG A 192 -2.36 9.73 16.72
CA ARG A 192 -1.75 8.78 17.66
C ARG A 192 -1.61 7.39 17.02
N LYS A 193 -2.68 6.87 16.40
CA LYS A 193 -2.66 5.61 15.65
C LYS A 193 -1.58 5.61 14.55
N ARG A 194 -1.44 6.71 13.82
CA ARG A 194 -0.38 6.89 12.81
C ARG A 194 1.02 6.86 13.43
N GLN A 195 1.22 7.55 14.55
CA GLN A 195 2.50 7.52 15.28
C GLN A 195 2.84 6.10 15.72
N THR A 196 1.91 5.40 16.37
CA THR A 196 2.10 4.00 16.79
C THR A 196 2.43 3.09 15.60
N SER A 197 1.78 3.28 14.45
CA SER A 197 2.05 2.47 13.25
C SER A 197 3.45 2.69 12.71
N VAL A 198 3.91 3.96 12.69
CA VAL A 198 5.26 4.33 12.27
C VAL A 198 6.30 3.80 13.25
N GLU A 199 6.04 3.91 14.55
CA GLU A 199 6.91 3.44 15.63
C GLU A 199 7.07 1.92 15.59
N PHE A 200 5.97 1.18 15.44
CA PHE A 200 6.02 -0.28 15.31
C PHE A 200 6.91 -0.71 14.14
N SER A 201 6.67 -0.17 12.95
CA SER A 201 7.48 -0.46 11.76
C SER A 201 8.95 -0.07 11.97
N ARG A 202 9.18 1.03 12.72
CA ARG A 202 10.52 1.50 13.10
C ARG A 202 11.25 0.49 13.96
N GLU A 203 10.62 0.09 15.05
CA GLU A 203 11.21 -0.83 16.02
C GLU A 203 11.47 -2.20 15.42
N THR A 204 10.51 -2.76 14.69
CA THR A 204 10.65 -4.08 14.11
C THR A 204 11.76 -4.13 13.06
N LEU A 205 11.86 -3.13 12.17
CA LEU A 205 12.98 -3.10 11.23
C LEU A 205 14.32 -2.96 11.95
N HIS A 206 14.40 -2.12 12.99
CA HIS A 206 15.62 -2.01 13.79
C HIS A 206 16.01 -3.35 14.42
N LYS A 207 15.05 -4.09 14.97
CA LYS A 207 15.28 -5.45 15.45
C LYS A 207 15.86 -6.32 14.34
N ARG A 208 15.23 -6.32 13.15
CA ARG A 208 15.67 -7.13 12.01
C ARG A 208 17.08 -6.80 11.53
N ILE A 209 17.43 -5.51 11.44
CA ILE A 209 18.78 -5.07 11.06
C ILE A 209 19.80 -5.50 12.12
N ASN A 210 19.46 -5.37 13.41
CA ASN A 210 20.36 -5.70 14.51
C ASN A 210 20.55 -7.22 14.71
N LEU A 211 19.63 -8.06 14.24
CA LEU A 211 19.80 -9.52 14.27
C LEU A 211 21.01 -10.00 13.46
N GLY A 212 21.40 -9.26 12.40
CA GLY A 212 22.58 -9.57 11.60
C GLY A 212 22.54 -10.92 10.87
N THR A 213 21.37 -11.56 10.81
CA THR A 213 21.18 -12.85 10.15
C THR A 213 20.84 -12.67 8.68
N GLU A 214 21.42 -13.51 7.82
CA GLU A 214 21.03 -13.58 6.41
C GLU A 214 19.67 -14.27 6.27
N ARG A 215 18.75 -13.63 5.53
CA ARG A 215 17.42 -14.16 5.27
C ARG A 215 16.98 -13.75 3.86
N PRO A 216 16.25 -14.60 3.10
CA PRO A 216 15.71 -14.22 1.79
C PRO A 216 14.49 -13.31 1.97
N ASP A 217 14.70 -12.11 2.48
CA ASP A 217 13.68 -11.10 2.75
C ASP A 217 14.01 -9.78 2.05
N PHE A 218 13.09 -8.83 2.07
CA PHE A 218 13.26 -7.54 1.40
C PHE A 218 14.36 -6.71 2.06
N VAL A 219 14.55 -6.86 3.37
CA VAL A 219 15.54 -6.12 4.14
C VAL A 219 16.95 -6.51 3.66
N GLU A 220 17.22 -7.80 3.55
CA GLU A 220 18.50 -8.35 3.10
C GLU A 220 18.85 -7.89 1.68
N ALA A 221 17.89 -7.98 0.75
CA ALA A 221 18.07 -7.55 -0.63
C ALA A 221 18.44 -6.06 -0.73
N MET A 222 17.89 -5.23 0.16
CA MET A 222 18.20 -3.80 0.22
C MET A 222 19.50 -3.50 0.99
N LEU A 223 19.84 -4.26 2.03
CA LEU A 223 21.09 -4.09 2.80
C LEU A 223 22.33 -4.41 1.96
N LYS A 224 22.28 -5.48 1.14
CA LYS A 224 23.39 -5.91 0.28
C LYS A 224 23.84 -4.86 -0.74
N LYS A 225 22.99 -3.86 -1.03
CA LYS A 225 23.21 -2.87 -2.08
C LYS A 225 23.18 -1.43 -1.58
N ARG A 226 23.76 -1.20 -0.40
CA ARG A 226 23.81 0.12 0.26
C ARG A 226 24.68 1.12 -0.53
N ASP A 227 24.21 1.53 -1.70
CA ASP A 227 24.76 2.61 -2.52
C ASP A 227 24.39 3.95 -1.86
N GLY A 228 25.03 4.28 -0.73
CA GLY A 228 25.23 5.63 -0.15
C GLY A 228 24.06 6.58 0.13
N TYR A 229 22.85 6.37 -0.41
CA TYR A 229 21.83 7.41 -0.59
C TYR A 229 20.49 7.13 0.11
N VAL A 230 20.33 5.97 0.73
CA VAL A 230 19.02 5.57 1.28
C VAL A 230 19.05 5.70 2.79
N SER A 231 18.39 6.75 3.30
CA SER A 231 18.11 6.85 4.73
C SER A 231 17.17 5.71 5.14
N LEU A 232 17.38 5.15 6.34
CA LEU A 232 16.47 4.17 6.97
C LEU A 232 14.99 4.58 6.88
N TRP A 233 14.72 5.87 6.76
CA TRP A 233 13.41 6.46 6.64
C TRP A 233 12.69 6.21 5.30
N LEU A 234 13.43 6.09 4.19
CA LEU A 234 12.89 5.63 2.90
C LEU A 234 12.54 4.13 2.92
N PHE A 235 13.28 3.37 3.72
CA PHE A 235 13.03 1.96 4.05
C PHE A 235 11.68 1.81 4.77
N TYR A 236 11.46 2.65 5.79
CA TYR A 236 10.22 2.72 6.56
C TYR A 236 9.00 3.07 5.71
N ALA A 237 9.10 4.13 4.90
CA ALA A 237 7.97 4.60 4.09
C ALA A 237 7.53 3.57 3.03
N THR A 238 8.47 2.76 2.53
CA THR A 238 8.20 1.81 1.44
C THR A 238 7.60 0.50 1.97
N ILE A 239 8.12 -0.02 3.08
CA ILE A 239 7.59 -1.23 3.72
C ILE A 239 6.20 -0.98 4.32
N CYS A 240 5.98 0.19 4.94
CA CYS A 240 4.67 0.57 5.48
C CYS A 240 3.56 0.71 4.42
N LEU A 241 3.87 0.70 3.12
CA LEU A 241 2.86 0.81 2.06
C LEU A 241 2.76 -0.45 1.18
N LEU A 242 3.77 -1.31 1.14
CA LEU A 242 3.63 -2.68 0.62
C LEU A 242 2.62 -3.53 1.42
N THR A 243 2.27 -3.09 2.62
CA THR A 243 1.25 -3.64 3.51
C THR A 243 -0.14 -3.02 3.32
N VAL A 244 -0.24 -1.93 2.56
CA VAL A 244 -1.46 -1.10 2.40
C VAL A 244 -1.94 -1.10 0.93
N SER A 245 -1.12 -1.57 -0.01
CA SER A 245 -1.38 -1.55 -1.46
C SER A 245 -1.81 -2.91 -1.96
#